data_AF-A0A7Z8ZAJ9-F1
#
_entry.id   AF-A0A7Z8ZAJ9-F1
#
_cell.length_a   1.000
_cell.length_b   1.000
_cell.length_c   1.000
_cell.angle_alpha   90.00
_cell.angle_beta   90.00
_cell.angle_gamma   90.00
#
_symmetry.space_group_name_H-M   'P 1'
#
loop_
_entity.id
_entity.type
_entity.pdbx_description
1 polymer ?
#
loop_
_entity_poly.entity_id
_entity_poly.type
_entity_poly.pdbx_seq_one_letter_code
_entity_poly.pdbx_strand_id
1 'polypeptide(L)'
;MLNIPCVLMRGGTSKGPVILASDLPSENEERDAVLLALMGAGHELEIDGIGGGSPQTSKVAIVSPSDSADADVDYLFAQVMVNERRVDTTPNCGNMLCAVGPFAIEKGLVKAQSPVTTVRIRNLNTGTLVDAEVQTPDYRVVYEGDTQIDGVPGVAAPVGLTFLNSVGSKTGKLLPTGSVTDVFEGIPVTCIDMAMPMVLIDAAQLGKNGWGVAGRTGCGYNLQGET
;
A
#
# COMPACT_ATOMS: atom_id res chain seq x y z
N MET A 1 -11.88 -26.81 -5.82
CA MET A 1 -11.21 -25.66 -6.44
C MET A 1 -12.12 -24.47 -6.22
N LEU A 2 -11.70 -23.51 -5.40
CA LEU A 2 -12.42 -22.26 -5.19
C LEU A 2 -11.93 -21.27 -6.25
N ASN A 3 -12.84 -20.62 -6.97
CA ASN A 3 -12.49 -19.64 -7.99
C ASN A 3 -12.83 -18.24 -7.47
N ILE A 4 -11.83 -17.34 -7.45
CA ILE A 4 -11.98 -15.97 -6.95
C ILE A 4 -11.64 -15.02 -8.09
N PRO A 5 -12.60 -14.19 -8.54
CA PRO A 5 -12.30 -13.12 -9.48
C PRO A 5 -11.25 -12.17 -8.91
N CYS A 6 -10.20 -11.89 -9.67
CA CYS A 6 -9.20 -10.89 -9.30
C CYS A 6 -8.69 -10.17 -10.54
N VAL A 7 -8.18 -8.95 -10.34
CA VAL A 7 -7.47 -8.20 -11.39
C VAL A 7 -6.06 -7.96 -10.89
N LEU A 8 -5.06 -8.44 -11.63
CA LEU A 8 -3.67 -8.16 -11.29
C LEU A 8 -3.30 -6.76 -11.79
N MET A 9 -2.91 -5.86 -10.89
CA MET A 9 -2.58 -4.48 -11.23
C MET A 9 -1.21 -4.08 -10.70
N ARG A 10 -0.52 -3.20 -11.44
CA ARG A 10 0.60 -2.43 -10.91
C ARG A 10 0.03 -1.15 -10.27
N GLY A 11 0.27 -0.97 -8.97
CA GLY A 11 0.00 0.28 -8.26
C GLY A 11 1.33 0.94 -7.90
N GLY A 12 1.63 2.10 -8.47
CA GLY A 12 2.94 2.76 -8.27
C GLY A 12 4.09 1.82 -8.62
N THR A 13 5.03 1.62 -7.69
CA THR A 13 6.16 0.68 -7.83
C THR A 13 5.89 -0.71 -7.25
N SER A 14 4.62 -1.05 -6.97
CA SER A 14 4.19 -2.34 -6.45
C SER A 14 3.22 -3.05 -7.41
N LYS A 15 3.04 -4.36 -7.22
CA LYS A 15 2.11 -5.17 -8.00
C LYS A 15 1.38 -6.16 -7.11
N GLY A 16 0.10 -6.38 -7.38
CA GLY A 16 -0.72 -7.30 -6.61
C GLY A 16 -2.12 -7.47 -7.16
N PRO A 17 -2.85 -8.53 -6.77
CA PRO A 17 -4.27 -8.63 -7.05
C PRO A 17 -5.06 -7.51 -6.35
N VAL A 18 -6.02 -6.96 -7.09
CA VAL A 18 -7.11 -6.14 -6.59
C VAL A 18 -8.38 -6.98 -6.67
N ILE A 19 -9.08 -7.12 -5.55
CA ILE A 19 -10.17 -8.08 -5.35
C ILE A 19 -11.37 -7.33 -4.74
N LEU A 20 -12.58 -7.67 -5.15
CA LEU A 20 -13.77 -7.19 -4.46
C LEU A 20 -13.92 -7.93 -3.12
N ALA A 21 -14.23 -7.20 -2.04
CA ALA A 21 -14.46 -7.83 -0.73
C ALA A 21 -15.57 -8.89 -0.77
N SER A 22 -16.58 -8.72 -1.64
CA SER A 22 -17.67 -9.67 -1.85
C SER A 22 -17.23 -11.02 -2.45
N ASP A 23 -16.05 -11.08 -3.04
CA ASP A 23 -15.48 -12.29 -3.63
C ASP A 23 -14.59 -13.07 -2.63
N LEU A 24 -14.44 -12.55 -1.41
CA LEU A 24 -13.67 -13.16 -0.33
C LEU A 24 -14.57 -13.60 0.84
N PRO A 25 -14.13 -14.57 1.66
CA PRO A 25 -14.77 -14.85 2.93
C PRO A 25 -14.81 -13.61 3.83
N SER A 26 -15.89 -13.44 4.60
CA SER A 26 -16.04 -12.34 5.56
C SER A 26 -15.18 -12.55 6.82
N GLU A 27 -14.95 -13.81 7.20
CA GLU A 27 -14.13 -14.16 8.37
C GLU A 27 -12.65 -13.96 8.06
N ASN A 28 -11.95 -13.25 8.95
CA ASN A 28 -10.55 -12.86 8.73
C ASN A 28 -9.61 -14.06 8.54
N GLU A 29 -9.78 -15.12 9.34
CA GLU A 29 -8.94 -16.32 9.24
C GLU A 29 -9.14 -17.06 7.89
N GLU A 30 -10.38 -17.17 7.43
CA GLU A 30 -10.70 -17.80 6.15
C GLU A 30 -10.23 -16.94 4.97
N ARG A 31 -10.43 -15.61 5.05
CA ARG A 31 -9.88 -14.66 4.09
C ARG A 31 -8.37 -14.81 4.00
N ASP A 32 -7.67 -14.80 5.12
CA ASP A 32 -6.21 -14.86 5.13
C ASP A 32 -5.71 -16.19 4.58
N ALA A 33 -6.37 -17.31 4.89
CA ALA A 33 -6.07 -18.61 4.28
C ALA A 33 -6.21 -18.58 2.75
N VAL A 34 -7.26 -17.91 2.25
CA VAL A 34 -7.47 -17.68 0.82
C VAL A 34 -6.36 -16.82 0.21
N LEU A 35 -5.96 -15.72 0.86
CA LEU A 35 -4.91 -14.84 0.36
C LEU A 35 -3.54 -15.55 0.33
N LEU A 36 -3.24 -16.35 1.35
CA LEU A 36 -2.02 -17.15 1.40
C LEU A 36 -1.97 -18.17 0.25
N ALA A 37 -3.09 -18.83 -0.05
CA ALA A 37 -3.18 -19.77 -1.16
C ALA A 37 -3.09 -19.05 -2.51
N LEU A 38 -3.82 -17.94 -2.69
CA LEU A 38 -3.82 -17.15 -3.93
C LEU A 38 -2.41 -16.66 -4.27
N MET A 39 -1.68 -16.16 -3.28
CA MET A 39 -0.35 -15.60 -3.48
C MET A 39 0.75 -16.66 -3.54
N GLY A 40 0.51 -17.90 -3.09
CA GLY A 40 1.54 -18.95 -3.07
C GLY A 40 2.53 -18.80 -1.90
N ALA A 41 2.08 -18.20 -0.80
CA ALA A 41 2.91 -17.84 0.34
C ALA A 41 3.54 -19.06 1.05
N GLY A 42 4.75 -18.87 1.57
CA GLY A 42 5.56 -19.91 2.21
C GLY A 42 6.61 -20.53 1.28
N HIS A 43 6.86 -19.93 0.12
CA HIS A 43 7.90 -20.33 -0.82
C HIS A 43 8.54 -19.09 -1.44
N GLU A 44 9.87 -19.05 -1.55
CA GLU A 44 10.63 -17.86 -1.99
C GLU A 44 10.23 -17.36 -3.40
N LEU A 45 9.80 -18.28 -4.25
CA LEU A 45 9.31 -17.98 -5.61
C LEU A 45 7.80 -17.75 -5.70
N GLU A 46 7.04 -18.06 -4.64
CA GLU A 46 5.57 -18.07 -4.68
C GLU A 46 4.99 -18.91 -5.84
N ILE A 47 5.68 -20.03 -6.15
CA ILE A 47 5.53 -20.79 -7.41
C ILE A 47 4.13 -21.39 -7.63
N ASP A 48 3.38 -21.64 -6.56
CA ASP A 48 2.03 -22.20 -6.60
C ASP A 48 0.94 -21.12 -6.41
N GLY A 49 1.26 -19.87 -6.76
CA GLY A 49 0.34 -18.74 -6.70
C GLY A 49 0.69 -17.64 -7.70
N ILE A 50 0.04 -16.49 -7.56
CA ILE A 50 0.25 -15.31 -8.43
C ILE A 50 1.25 -14.29 -7.87
N GLY A 51 1.80 -14.57 -6.68
CA GLY A 51 2.87 -13.79 -6.08
C GLY A 51 4.12 -13.80 -6.94
N GLY A 52 4.98 -12.81 -6.73
CA GLY A 52 6.21 -12.64 -7.52
C GLY A 52 7.49 -12.91 -6.75
N GLY A 53 7.42 -13.53 -5.58
CA GLY A 53 8.59 -13.87 -4.75
C GLY A 53 9.28 -12.66 -4.10
N SER A 54 8.61 -11.51 -4.03
CA SER A 54 9.17 -10.30 -3.40
C SER A 54 8.09 -9.52 -2.64
N PRO A 55 8.45 -8.77 -1.58
CA PRO A 55 7.47 -7.96 -0.85
C PRO A 55 6.73 -6.94 -1.72
N GLN A 56 7.33 -6.44 -2.80
CA GLN A 56 6.74 -5.48 -3.74
C GLN A 56 5.73 -6.13 -4.68
N THR A 57 5.81 -7.45 -4.88
CA THR A 57 4.96 -8.25 -5.76
C THR A 57 4.07 -9.25 -5.01
N SER A 58 4.10 -9.23 -3.67
CA SER A 58 3.25 -10.05 -2.78
C SER A 58 2.33 -9.17 -1.93
N LYS A 59 1.46 -8.42 -2.60
CA LYS A 59 0.56 -7.43 -1.99
C LYS A 59 -0.86 -7.66 -2.47
N VAL A 60 -1.85 -7.39 -1.63
CA VAL A 60 -3.26 -7.51 -2.00
C VAL A 60 -3.99 -6.21 -1.67
N ALA A 61 -4.85 -5.77 -2.59
CA ALA A 61 -5.80 -4.70 -2.36
C ALA A 61 -7.22 -5.28 -2.38
N ILE A 62 -7.96 -5.10 -1.28
CA ILE A 62 -9.35 -5.52 -1.17
C ILE A 62 -10.21 -4.25 -1.21
N VAL A 63 -11.18 -4.22 -2.11
CA VAL A 63 -11.99 -3.03 -2.40
C VAL A 63 -13.47 -3.36 -2.23
N SER A 64 -14.24 -2.47 -1.62
CA SER A 64 -15.69 -2.56 -1.53
C SER A 64 -16.33 -1.18 -1.66
N PRO A 65 -17.65 -1.09 -1.92
CA PRO A 65 -18.39 0.13 -1.61
C PRO A 65 -18.16 0.53 -0.15
N SER A 66 -18.05 1.83 0.13
CA SER A 66 -17.96 2.30 1.51
C SER A 66 -19.34 2.34 2.16
N ASP A 67 -19.42 2.03 3.45
CA ASP A 67 -20.58 2.32 4.29
C ASP A 67 -20.55 3.72 4.92
N SER A 68 -19.43 4.44 4.75
CA SER A 68 -19.26 5.81 5.22
C SER A 68 -19.84 6.81 4.24
N ALA A 69 -20.55 7.81 4.75
CA ALA A 69 -20.97 8.95 3.95
C ALA A 69 -19.79 9.82 3.46
N ASP A 70 -18.59 9.62 4.02
CA ASP A 70 -17.39 10.40 3.72
C ASP A 70 -16.50 9.75 2.65
N ALA A 71 -16.87 8.59 2.09
CA ALA A 71 -16.09 7.90 1.07
C ALA A 71 -16.96 7.18 0.03
N ASP A 72 -16.43 7.02 -1.18
CA ASP A 72 -17.09 6.25 -2.24
C ASP A 72 -16.82 4.75 -2.08
N VAL A 73 -15.56 4.41 -1.78
CA VAL A 73 -15.09 3.03 -1.62
C VAL A 73 -14.20 2.85 -0.41
N ASP A 74 -14.22 1.63 0.13
CA ASP A 74 -13.27 1.18 1.13
C ASP A 74 -12.13 0.41 0.48
N TYR A 75 -10.95 0.57 1.08
CA TYR A 75 -9.73 -0.11 0.71
C TYR A 75 -9.07 -0.74 1.94
N LEU A 76 -8.92 -2.06 1.92
CA LEU A 76 -8.09 -2.79 2.87
C LEU A 76 -6.83 -3.30 2.16
N PHE A 77 -5.68 -2.85 2.65
CA PHE A 77 -4.39 -3.39 2.26
C PHE A 77 -4.06 -4.65 3.05
N ALA A 78 -3.50 -5.65 2.39
CA ALA A 78 -2.87 -6.81 3.02
C ALA A 78 -1.49 -7.06 2.41
N GLN A 79 -0.47 -7.09 3.26
CA GLN A 79 0.84 -7.60 2.91
C GLN A 79 0.83 -9.11 3.12
N VAL A 80 1.13 -9.88 2.08
CA VAL A 80 1.36 -11.32 2.22
C VAL A 80 2.87 -11.53 2.35
N MET A 81 3.28 -12.29 3.36
CA MET A 81 4.69 -12.57 3.59
C MET A 81 5.13 -13.67 2.63
N VAL A 82 6.26 -13.46 1.94
CA VAL A 82 6.74 -14.39 0.91
C VAL A 82 7.18 -15.73 1.53
N ASN A 83 8.07 -15.66 2.53
CA ASN A 83 8.69 -16.83 3.15
C ASN A 83 7.94 -17.35 4.39
N GLU A 84 6.95 -16.60 4.88
CA GLU A 84 6.13 -16.96 6.03
C GLU A 84 4.69 -17.12 5.58
N ARG A 85 3.96 -18.12 6.08
CA ARG A 85 2.52 -18.24 5.80
C ARG A 85 1.71 -17.28 6.68
N ARG A 86 1.92 -15.98 6.48
CA ARG A 86 1.33 -14.90 7.29
C ARG A 86 0.82 -13.76 6.41
N VAL A 87 -0.32 -13.20 6.81
CA VAL A 87 -0.89 -11.97 6.25
C VAL A 87 -0.77 -10.87 7.31
N ASP A 88 -0.36 -9.67 6.89
CA ASP A 88 -0.32 -8.49 7.74
C ASP A 88 -1.19 -7.37 7.15
N THR A 89 -2.20 -6.95 7.92
CA THR A 89 -3.14 -5.86 7.58
C THR A 89 -2.90 -4.61 8.43
N THR A 90 -1.78 -4.54 9.15
CA THR A 90 -1.41 -3.39 9.97
C THR A 90 -1.00 -2.16 9.16
N PRO A 91 -0.09 -2.28 8.15
CA PRO A 91 0.37 -1.11 7.40
C PRO A 91 -0.67 -0.65 6.37
N ASN A 92 -0.51 0.57 5.87
CA ASN A 92 -1.10 0.97 4.59
C ASN A 92 -0.08 0.75 3.45
N CYS A 93 -0.54 0.92 2.20
CA CYS A 93 0.37 0.94 1.06
C CYS A 93 -0.04 2.01 0.06
N GLY A 94 0.67 3.15 0.08
CA GLY A 94 0.43 4.24 -0.87
C GLY A 94 0.61 3.85 -2.34
N ASN A 95 1.46 2.85 -2.64
CA ASN A 95 1.64 2.33 -3.99
C ASN A 95 0.40 1.57 -4.49
N MET A 96 -0.08 0.57 -3.73
CA MET A 96 -1.25 -0.20 -4.15
C MET A 96 -2.53 0.64 -4.18
N LEU A 97 -2.58 1.72 -3.40
CA LEU A 97 -3.67 2.69 -3.44
C LEU A 97 -3.89 3.29 -4.83
N CYS A 98 -2.83 3.46 -5.64
CA CYS A 98 -2.94 3.94 -7.02
C CYS A 98 -3.82 3.05 -7.92
N ALA A 99 -3.98 1.77 -7.58
CA ALA A 99 -4.80 0.83 -8.35
C ALA A 99 -6.30 0.88 -7.95
N VAL A 100 -6.63 1.42 -6.77
CA VAL A 100 -7.99 1.35 -6.20
C VAL A 100 -8.98 2.20 -6.98
N GLY A 101 -8.63 3.47 -7.28
CA GLY A 101 -9.51 4.37 -8.05
C GLY A 101 -9.88 3.81 -9.43
N PRO A 102 -8.90 3.45 -10.29
CA PRO A 102 -9.15 2.82 -11.58
C PRO A 102 -10.00 1.55 -11.47
N PHE A 103 -9.67 0.66 -10.53
CA PHE A 103 -10.40 -0.58 -10.30
C PHE A 103 -11.86 -0.32 -9.89
N ALA A 104 -12.11 0.63 -8.98
CA ALA A 104 -13.45 0.99 -8.53
C ALA A 104 -14.32 1.49 -9.68
N ILE A 105 -13.75 2.28 -10.60
CA ILE A 105 -14.46 2.78 -11.78
C ILE A 105 -14.77 1.62 -12.74
N GLU A 106 -13.79 0.77 -13.05
CA GLU A 106 -13.97 -0.37 -13.98
C GLU A 106 -14.93 -1.44 -13.44
N LYS A 107 -14.99 -1.63 -12.12
CA LYS A 107 -15.97 -2.50 -11.47
C LYS A 107 -17.33 -1.86 -11.26
N GLY A 108 -17.50 -0.59 -11.66
CA GLY A 108 -18.76 0.13 -11.54
C GLY A 108 -19.15 0.49 -10.10
N LEU A 109 -18.20 0.47 -9.17
CA LEU A 109 -18.42 0.95 -7.79
C LEU A 109 -18.53 2.47 -7.76
N VAL A 110 -17.83 3.14 -8.68
CA VAL A 110 -17.88 4.60 -8.86
C VAL A 110 -18.21 4.92 -10.31
N LYS A 111 -19.17 5.81 -10.51
CA LYS A 111 -19.53 6.28 -11.85
C LYS A 111 -18.45 7.24 -12.38
N ALA A 112 -17.88 6.91 -13.53
CA ALA A 112 -16.90 7.76 -14.19
C ALA A 112 -17.45 9.16 -14.51
N GLN A 113 -16.62 10.17 -14.26
CA GLN A 113 -16.74 11.54 -14.75
C GLN A 113 -15.75 11.76 -15.90
N SER A 114 -15.76 12.93 -16.53
CA SER A 114 -14.83 13.26 -17.62
C SER A 114 -14.36 14.71 -17.50
N PRO A 115 -13.08 15.02 -17.77
CA PRO A 115 -12.01 14.11 -18.22
C PRO A 115 -11.31 13.36 -17.07
N VAL A 116 -11.63 13.68 -15.82
CA VAL A 116 -11.04 13.09 -14.62
C VAL A 116 -12.17 12.67 -13.69
N THR A 117 -12.00 11.54 -13.00
CA THR A 117 -12.89 11.09 -11.92
C THR A 117 -12.14 11.15 -10.62
N THR A 118 -12.64 11.91 -9.65
CA THR A 118 -12.17 11.84 -8.26
C THR A 118 -12.90 10.70 -7.56
N VAL A 119 -12.15 9.77 -6.98
CA VAL A 119 -12.64 8.68 -6.15
C VAL A 119 -12.17 8.91 -4.73
N ARG A 120 -13.09 9.09 -3.78
CA ARG A 120 -12.76 9.20 -2.36
C ARG A 120 -12.67 7.81 -1.73
N ILE A 121 -11.48 7.47 -1.27
CA ILE A 121 -11.13 6.14 -0.75
C ILE A 121 -10.93 6.22 0.75
N ARG A 122 -11.63 5.38 1.52
CA ARG A 122 -11.34 5.16 2.94
C ARG A 122 -10.42 3.97 3.11
N ASN A 123 -9.21 4.21 3.59
CA ASN A 123 -8.25 3.16 3.93
C ASN A 123 -8.62 2.53 5.28
N LEU A 124 -9.08 1.28 5.27
CA LEU A 124 -9.52 0.56 6.47
C LEU A 124 -8.38 0.22 7.44
N ASN A 125 -7.12 0.16 6.96
CA ASN A 125 -5.97 -0.08 7.84
C ASN A 125 -5.72 1.09 8.81
N THR A 126 -6.08 2.32 8.42
CA THR A 126 -5.69 3.55 9.13
C THR A 126 -6.84 4.53 9.39
N GLY A 127 -7.99 4.34 8.76
CA GLY A 127 -9.07 5.34 8.74
C GLY A 127 -8.78 6.57 7.86
N THR A 128 -7.66 6.56 7.10
CA THR A 128 -7.28 7.70 6.25
C THR A 128 -8.19 7.79 5.04
N LEU A 129 -8.71 8.98 4.75
CA LEU A 129 -9.40 9.35 3.52
C LEU A 129 -8.40 9.87 2.50
N VAL A 130 -8.49 9.36 1.28
CA VAL A 130 -7.63 9.74 0.16
C VAL A 130 -8.47 10.00 -1.07
N ASP A 131 -8.28 11.16 -1.69
CA ASP A 131 -8.85 11.46 -3.00
C ASP A 131 -7.90 10.96 -4.10
N ALA A 132 -8.39 10.06 -4.94
CA ALA A 132 -7.70 9.56 -6.11
C ALA A 132 -8.27 10.19 -7.39
N GLU A 133 -7.47 10.99 -8.08
CA GLU A 133 -7.80 11.60 -9.37
C GLU A 133 -7.36 10.69 -10.50
N VAL A 134 -8.33 10.03 -11.14
CA VAL A 134 -8.13 9.04 -12.21
C VAL A 134 -8.44 9.66 -13.56
N GLN A 135 -7.56 9.47 -14.55
CA GLN A 135 -7.81 9.92 -15.92
C GLN A 135 -8.92 9.11 -16.57
N THR A 136 -10.03 9.78 -16.91
CA THR A 136 -11.22 9.19 -17.49
C THR A 136 -11.80 10.00 -18.68
N PRO A 137 -11.01 10.32 -19.72
CA PRO A 137 -11.58 10.89 -20.95
C PRO A 137 -12.63 9.94 -21.53
N ASP A 138 -13.68 10.50 -22.11
CA ASP A 138 -14.84 9.74 -22.63
C ASP A 138 -15.46 8.76 -21.62
N TYR A 139 -15.38 9.10 -20.33
CA TYR A 139 -15.93 8.32 -19.20
C TYR A 139 -15.31 6.93 -19.05
N ARG A 140 -14.07 6.72 -19.53
CA ARG A 140 -13.35 5.44 -19.45
C ARG A 140 -11.98 5.66 -18.86
N VAL A 141 -11.56 4.77 -17.95
CA VAL A 141 -10.20 4.78 -17.41
C VAL A 141 -9.17 4.67 -18.53
N VAL A 142 -8.17 5.54 -18.51
CA VAL A 142 -7.03 5.52 -19.42
C VAL A 142 -5.76 5.28 -18.61
N TYR A 143 -5.00 4.25 -19.00
CA TYR A 143 -3.71 3.91 -18.40
C TYR A 143 -2.52 4.46 -19.20
N GLU A 144 -2.72 4.83 -20.46
CA GLU A 144 -1.71 5.47 -21.30
C GLU A 144 -1.59 6.96 -21.00
N GLY A 145 -0.36 7.47 -20.99
CA GLY A 145 -0.06 8.86 -20.70
C GLY A 145 1.44 9.11 -20.79
N ASP A 146 1.88 10.29 -20.38
CA ASP A 146 3.26 10.76 -20.50
C ASP A 146 3.98 10.91 -19.14
N THR A 147 3.35 10.47 -18.05
CA THR A 147 3.93 10.56 -16.71
C THR A 147 4.90 9.41 -16.47
N GLN A 148 6.10 9.74 -15.98
CA GLN A 148 7.12 8.79 -15.57
C GLN A 148 7.27 8.78 -14.04
N ILE A 149 7.54 7.60 -13.47
CA ILE A 149 7.94 7.44 -12.07
C ILE A 149 9.19 6.57 -11.97
N ASP A 150 10.04 6.84 -10.99
CA ASP A 150 11.23 6.02 -10.75
C ASP A 150 10.85 4.57 -10.39
N GLY A 151 11.64 3.61 -10.88
CA GLY A 151 11.42 2.18 -10.63
C GLY A 151 10.44 1.49 -11.59
N VAL A 152 9.79 2.22 -12.50
CA VAL A 152 8.93 1.65 -13.54
C VAL A 152 9.40 2.13 -14.93
N PRO A 153 9.74 1.20 -15.85
CA PRO A 153 10.09 1.58 -17.23
C PRO A 153 8.90 2.19 -17.99
N GLY A 154 9.18 3.18 -18.84
CA GLY A 154 8.19 3.79 -19.72
C GLY A 154 7.37 4.90 -19.05
N VAL A 155 6.18 5.12 -19.59
CA VAL A 155 5.24 6.18 -19.17
C VAL A 155 3.83 5.62 -19.04
N ALA A 156 3.01 6.27 -18.23
CA ALA A 156 1.60 5.93 -18.02
C ALA A 156 0.78 7.19 -17.68
N ALA A 157 -0.54 7.05 -17.64
CA ALA A 157 -1.42 8.09 -17.11
C ALA A 157 -1.12 8.38 -15.64
N PRO A 158 -1.14 9.65 -15.20
CA PRO A 158 -0.99 9.98 -13.79
C PRO A 158 -2.24 9.61 -12.98
N VAL A 159 -2.02 9.18 -11.75
CA VAL A 159 -3.07 9.09 -10.71
C VAL A 159 -2.66 10.03 -9.58
N GLY A 160 -3.43 11.10 -9.39
CA GLY A 160 -3.20 12.05 -8.29
C GLY A 160 -3.74 11.47 -6.98
N LEU A 161 -2.93 11.43 -5.92
CA LEU A 161 -3.36 10.96 -4.60
C LEU A 161 -3.22 12.07 -3.57
N THR A 162 -4.35 12.51 -2.99
CA THR A 162 -4.38 13.55 -1.97
C THR A 162 -4.85 12.95 -0.63
N PHE A 163 -3.96 12.92 0.35
CA PHE A 163 -4.24 12.39 1.69
C PHE A 163 -4.87 13.47 2.57
N LEU A 164 -6.12 13.26 3.00
CA LEU A 164 -6.94 14.32 3.60
C LEU A 164 -6.79 14.45 5.12
N ASN A 165 -6.59 13.33 5.82
CA ASN A 165 -6.56 13.25 7.30
C ASN A 165 -5.45 12.30 7.81
N SER A 166 -4.26 12.40 7.23
CA SER A 166 -3.14 11.48 7.48
C SER A 166 -2.34 11.76 8.76
N VAL A 167 -2.59 12.88 9.45
CA VAL A 167 -1.91 13.22 10.71
C VAL A 167 -2.30 12.22 11.81
N GLY A 168 -1.32 11.61 12.46
CA GLY A 168 -1.59 10.73 13.61
C GLY A 168 -2.35 9.46 13.24
N SER A 169 -2.13 8.92 12.05
CA SER A 169 -2.87 7.77 11.49
C SER A 169 -2.92 6.53 12.40
N LYS A 170 -1.94 6.37 13.29
CA LYS A 170 -1.91 5.28 14.29
C LYS A 170 -1.81 5.78 15.73
N THR A 171 -1.22 6.95 15.94
CA THR A 171 -0.89 7.50 17.27
C THR A 171 -1.80 8.64 17.71
N GLY A 172 -2.64 9.16 16.80
CA GLY A 172 -3.51 10.31 17.02
C GLY A 172 -2.79 11.66 17.08
N LYS A 173 -1.46 11.71 16.90
CA LYS A 173 -0.66 12.95 16.96
C LYS A 173 0.39 12.98 15.85
N LEU A 174 0.69 14.16 15.32
CA LEU A 174 1.80 14.33 14.38
C LEU A 174 3.15 13.93 15.01
N LEU A 175 3.37 14.35 16.25
CA LEU A 175 4.56 14.05 17.06
C LEU A 175 4.09 13.23 18.27
N PRO A 176 4.15 11.89 18.22
CA PRO A 176 3.60 11.03 19.26
C PRO A 176 4.22 11.28 20.64
N THR A 177 5.51 11.63 20.67
CA THR A 177 6.29 11.95 21.87
C THR A 177 6.04 13.37 22.40
N GLY A 178 5.41 14.23 21.59
CA GLY A 178 5.22 15.65 21.87
C GLY A 178 6.44 16.53 21.57
N SER A 179 7.56 15.94 21.12
CA SER A 179 8.81 16.64 20.83
C SER A 179 9.15 16.56 19.34
N VAL A 180 9.78 17.61 18.80
CA VAL A 180 10.35 17.57 17.44
C VAL A 180 11.61 16.70 17.41
N THR A 181 12.34 16.65 18.53
CA THR A 181 13.55 15.85 18.69
C THR A 181 13.49 15.12 20.02
N ASP A 182 13.65 13.80 19.95
CA ASP A 182 13.88 12.92 21.09
C ASP A 182 15.33 12.41 21.06
N VAL A 183 15.82 11.88 22.17
CA VAL A 183 17.13 11.25 22.25
C VAL A 183 16.98 9.84 22.77
N PHE A 184 17.33 8.84 21.96
CA PHE A 184 17.39 7.43 22.36
C PHE A 184 18.83 6.96 22.20
N GLU A 185 19.39 6.35 23.25
CA GLU A 185 20.78 5.85 23.24
C GLU A 185 21.83 6.91 22.84
N GLY A 186 21.55 8.19 23.14
CA GLY A 186 22.43 9.31 22.77
C GLY A 186 22.28 9.79 21.33
N ILE A 187 21.40 9.17 20.52
CA ILE A 187 21.14 9.52 19.14
C ILE A 187 19.90 10.43 19.05
N PRO A 188 20.00 11.62 18.45
CA PRO A 188 18.84 12.47 18.20
C PRO A 188 17.96 11.87 17.09
N VAL A 189 16.66 11.78 17.34
CA VAL A 189 15.68 11.26 16.39
C VAL A 189 14.44 12.16 16.33
N THR A 190 13.65 12.03 15.27
CA THR A 190 12.28 12.56 15.22
C THR A 190 11.30 11.42 15.08
N CYS A 191 10.43 11.25 16.07
CA CYS A 191 9.27 10.35 15.99
C CYS A 191 8.10 11.11 15.35
N ILE A 192 7.67 10.70 14.16
CA ILE A 192 6.60 11.36 13.40
C ILE A 192 5.56 10.34 12.93
N ASP A 193 4.28 10.70 13.00
CA ASP A 193 3.18 9.93 12.42
C ASP A 193 2.39 10.82 11.45
N MET A 194 2.79 10.74 10.18
CA MET A 194 2.11 11.38 9.05
C MET A 194 1.93 10.31 7.97
N ALA A 195 0.72 9.76 7.86
CA ALA A 195 0.32 8.58 7.09
C ALA A 195 0.90 7.23 7.56
N MET A 196 2.09 7.22 8.17
CA MET A 196 2.71 6.06 8.79
C MET A 196 3.62 6.50 9.94
N PRO A 197 3.64 5.81 11.09
CA PRO A 197 4.62 6.04 12.14
C PRO A 197 6.04 5.75 11.67
N MET A 198 6.95 6.71 11.84
CA MET A 198 8.35 6.63 11.45
C MET A 198 9.25 7.22 12.53
N VAL A 199 10.46 6.67 12.64
CA VAL A 199 11.57 7.26 13.40
C VAL A 199 12.59 7.75 12.39
N LEU A 200 12.77 9.07 12.30
CA LEU A 200 13.75 9.69 11.41
C LEU A 200 15.08 9.83 12.15
N ILE A 201 16.12 9.26 11.58
CA ILE A 201 17.48 9.28 12.12
C ILE A 201 18.42 9.77 11.02
N ASP A 202 19.30 10.70 11.34
CA ASP A 202 20.38 11.10 10.42
C ASP A 202 21.34 9.92 10.22
N ALA A 203 21.55 9.54 8.96
CA ALA A 203 22.43 8.43 8.59
C ALA A 203 23.84 8.55 9.18
N ALA A 204 24.36 9.78 9.35
CA ALA A 204 25.67 10.03 9.93
C ALA A 204 25.78 9.55 11.39
N GLN A 205 24.68 9.60 12.15
CA GLN A 205 24.61 9.10 13.53
C GLN A 205 24.78 7.56 13.60
N LEU A 206 24.53 6.87 12.49
CA LEU A 206 24.71 5.43 12.35
C LEU A 206 26.00 5.06 11.58
N GLY A 207 26.91 6.03 11.39
CA GLY A 207 28.14 5.84 10.63
C GLY A 207 27.90 5.55 9.14
N LYS A 208 26.78 6.04 8.58
CA LYS A 208 26.40 5.89 7.16
C LYS A 208 26.35 7.24 6.47
N ASN A 209 26.45 7.23 5.14
CA ASN A 209 26.39 8.44 4.31
C ASN A 209 24.99 8.70 3.71
N GLY A 210 24.04 7.76 3.84
CA GLY A 210 22.69 7.87 3.28
C GLY A 210 22.55 7.54 1.79
N TRP A 211 23.65 7.28 1.06
CA TRP A 211 23.65 7.07 -0.41
C TRP A 211 23.91 5.61 -0.83
N GLY A 212 23.79 4.67 0.10
CA GLY A 212 24.07 3.25 -0.17
C GLY A 212 23.04 2.60 -1.11
N VAL A 213 23.48 1.62 -1.90
CA VAL A 213 22.60 0.86 -2.82
C VAL A 213 21.70 -0.09 -2.02
N ALA A 214 20.40 -0.06 -2.29
CA ALA A 214 19.43 -0.99 -1.71
C ALA A 214 19.87 -2.45 -1.92
N GLY A 215 19.88 -3.26 -0.86
CA GLY A 215 20.37 -4.65 -0.87
C GLY A 215 21.87 -4.79 -0.54
N ARG A 216 22.69 -3.75 -0.72
CA ARG A 216 24.05 -3.64 -0.13
C ARG A 216 24.08 -2.82 1.15
N THR A 217 23.00 -2.08 1.42
CA THR A 217 22.68 -1.49 2.72
C THR A 217 22.13 -2.51 3.72
N GLY A 218 22.15 -3.81 3.38
CA GLY A 218 22.08 -4.87 4.38
C GLY A 218 23.01 -4.50 5.50
N CYS A 219 22.42 -4.07 6.61
CA CYS A 219 23.09 -3.59 7.79
C CYS A 219 24.22 -4.56 8.10
N GLY A 220 25.43 -4.05 8.32
CA GLY A 220 26.40 -4.85 9.08
C GLY A 220 25.66 -5.33 10.33
N TYR A 221 25.84 -6.60 10.68
CA TYR A 221 25.13 -7.37 11.72
C TYR A 221 24.79 -6.58 13.02
N ASN A 222 25.52 -5.51 13.31
CA ASN A 222 25.36 -4.68 14.51
C ASN A 222 24.22 -3.62 14.47
N LEU A 223 23.59 -3.32 13.33
CA LEU A 223 22.54 -2.27 13.27
C LEU A 223 21.10 -2.80 13.41
N GLN A 224 20.89 -4.12 13.36
CA GLN A 224 19.55 -4.71 13.46
C GLN A 224 19.13 -5.11 14.87
N GLY A 225 19.98 -4.87 15.89
CA GLY A 225 19.64 -5.08 17.30
C GLY A 225 19.04 -6.46 17.57
N GLU A 226 19.89 -7.47 17.79
CA GLU A 226 19.43 -8.70 18.43
C GLU A 226 19.05 -8.38 19.88
N THR A 227 17.74 -8.41 20.17
CA THR A 227 17.19 -8.74 21.49
C THR A 227 16.15 -9.82 21.33
#